data_AF-A0A7Z9IG71-F1
#
_entry.id   AF-A0A7Z9IG71-F1
#
_cell.length_a   1.000
_cell.length_b   1.000
_cell.length_c   1.000
_cell.angle_alpha   90.00
_cell.angle_beta   90.00
_cell.angle_gamma   90.00
#
_symmetry.space_group_name_H-M   'P 1'
#
loop_
_entity.id
_entity.type
_entity.pdbx_description
1 polymer ?
#
loop_
_entity_poly.entity_id
_entity_poly.type
_entity_poly.pdbx_seq_one_letter_code
_entity_poly.pdbx_strand_id
1 'polypeptide(L)'
;MRLTLRTMLAYLDDLLDPEDAKQLGQKITESDFASDLVYRTLSSKRRVNLSAPRLDGTGIGGDPNSVAEYLDNTLEESRIPELEKICLESEMHLGEVASCHTILTKVVEEPIEINDALRTRLLQLIDAQELESPAGAVSASPMPQDGVSANTMADYMPSNTPPLWRALVVLTFFALV
;
A
#
# COMPACT_ATOMS: atom_id res chain seq x y z
N MET A 1 5.45 -2.77 25.09
CA MET A 1 5.52 -2.44 23.66
C MET A 1 6.90 -2.71 23.04
N ARG A 2 6.98 -3.41 21.89
CA ARG A 2 8.22 -3.62 21.09
C ARG A 2 8.47 -2.42 20.18
N LEU A 3 9.72 -1.97 20.10
CA LEU A 3 10.15 -0.91 19.19
C LEU A 3 10.44 -1.55 17.82
N THR A 4 9.48 -1.43 16.90
CA THR A 4 9.57 -1.93 15.52
C THR A 4 9.35 -0.75 14.58
N LEU A 5 9.75 -0.88 13.32
CA LEU A 5 9.51 0.19 12.35
C LEU A 5 8.00 0.45 12.22
N ARG A 6 7.19 -0.61 12.25
CA ARG A 6 5.74 -0.50 12.18
C ARG A 6 5.13 0.27 13.36
N THR A 7 5.50 -0.07 14.58
CA THR A 7 5.01 0.67 15.76
C THR A 7 5.49 2.12 15.78
N MET A 8 6.65 2.41 15.19
CA MET A 8 7.11 3.77 14.98
C MET A 8 6.24 4.53 13.95
N LEU A 9 5.92 3.90 12.80
CA LEU A 9 5.05 4.52 11.79
C LEU A 9 3.65 4.80 12.32
N ALA A 10 3.07 3.85 13.07
CA ALA A 10 1.78 4.04 13.72
C ALA A 10 1.79 5.22 14.72
N TYR A 11 2.90 5.43 15.44
CA TYR A 11 3.07 6.58 16.33
C TYR A 11 3.14 7.91 15.56
N LEU A 12 3.87 7.94 14.45
CA LEU A 12 4.05 9.17 13.67
C LEU A 12 2.79 9.62 12.92
N ASP A 13 1.89 8.68 12.61
CA ASP A 13 0.63 8.94 11.93
C ASP A 13 -0.58 8.86 12.88
N ASP A 14 -0.36 9.01 14.19
CA ASP A 14 -1.40 9.09 15.24
C ASP A 14 -2.41 7.92 15.27
N LEU A 15 -1.95 6.70 14.92
CA LEU A 15 -2.77 5.47 14.89
C LEU A 15 -2.70 4.63 16.17
N LEU A 16 -1.91 5.04 17.17
CA LEU A 16 -1.80 4.33 18.44
C LEU A 16 -2.81 4.80 19.47
N ASP A 17 -3.22 3.90 20.36
CA ASP A 17 -3.97 4.26 21.55
C ASP A 17 -3.18 5.25 22.44
N PRO A 18 -3.84 6.16 23.16
CA PRO A 18 -3.17 7.22 23.93
C PRO A 18 -2.13 6.71 24.94
N GLU A 19 -2.39 5.56 25.58
CA GLU A 19 -1.46 4.96 26.54
C GLU A 19 -0.21 4.39 25.86
N ASP A 20 -0.38 3.74 24.71
CA ASP A 20 0.73 3.18 23.92
C ASP A 20 1.57 4.28 23.28
N ALA A 21 0.93 5.34 22.78
CA ALA A 21 1.61 6.52 22.26
C ALA A 21 2.47 7.19 23.34
N LYS A 22 1.96 7.31 24.57
CA LYS A 22 2.71 7.87 25.70
C LYS A 22 3.90 7.01 26.09
N GLN A 23 3.71 5.69 26.20
CA GLN A 23 4.79 4.75 26.50
C GLN A 23 5.88 4.78 25.42
N LEU A 24 5.49 4.83 24.15
CA LEU A 24 6.42 4.87 23.04
C LEU A 24 7.16 6.21 22.98
N GLY A 25 6.48 7.34 23.20
CA GLY A 25 7.10 8.67 23.27
C GLY A 25 8.17 8.76 24.37
N GLN A 26 7.91 8.15 25.53
CA GLN A 26 8.91 8.05 26.60
C GLN A 26 10.14 7.25 26.14
N LYS A 27 9.93 6.09 25.50
CA LYS A 27 11.03 5.27 24.95
C LYS A 27 11.83 5.97 23.87
N ILE A 28 11.17 6.79 23.04
CA ILE A 28 11.84 7.59 22.00
C ILE A 28 12.76 8.61 22.66
N THR A 29 12.30 9.27 23.72
CA THR A 29 13.07 10.28 24.45
C THR A 29 14.26 9.67 25.20
N GLU A 30 14.10 8.45 25.72
CA GLU A 30 15.15 7.74 26.46
C GLU A 30 16.21 7.08 25.55
N SER A 31 15.95 6.98 24.24
CA SER A 31 16.80 6.25 23.29
C SER A 31 17.22 7.13 22.12
N ASP A 32 18.51 7.45 22.05
CA ASP A 32 19.10 8.21 20.95
C ASP A 32 18.83 7.56 19.59
N PHE A 33 18.88 6.22 19.53
CA PHE A 33 18.57 5.46 18.31
C PHE A 33 17.13 5.67 17.85
N ALA A 34 16.18 5.65 18.79
CA ALA A 34 14.76 5.85 18.46
C ALA A 34 14.49 7.30 18.03
N SER A 35 15.11 8.27 18.69
CA SER A 35 15.04 9.68 18.32
C SER A 35 15.65 9.94 16.92
N ASP A 36 16.80 9.35 16.62
CA ASP A 36 17.41 9.43 15.28
C ASP A 36 16.52 8.76 14.22
N LEU A 37 15.93 7.60 14.52
CA LEU A 37 15.03 6.92 13.61
C LEU A 37 13.78 7.76 13.29
N VAL A 38 13.18 8.42 14.30
CA VAL A 38 12.07 9.37 14.09
C VAL A 38 12.52 10.50 13.16
N TYR A 39 13.67 11.11 13.46
CA TYR A 39 14.21 12.21 12.67
C TYR A 39 14.44 11.79 11.21
N ARG A 40 15.08 10.64 10.98
CA ARG A 40 15.37 10.09 9.65
C ARG A 40 14.09 9.77 8.88
N THR A 41 13.10 9.16 9.54
CA THR A 41 11.81 8.82 8.92
C THR A 41 11.04 10.08 8.50
N LEU A 42 10.96 11.09 9.37
CA LEU A 42 10.30 12.35 9.02
C LEU A 42 11.07 13.14 7.95
N SER A 43 12.40 13.04 7.94
CA SER A 43 13.25 13.72 6.98
C SER A 43 13.21 13.06 5.60
N SER A 44 13.21 11.72 5.51
CA SER A 44 13.15 10.99 4.23
C SER A 44 11.88 11.34 3.45
N LYS A 45 10.72 11.42 4.12
CA LYS A 45 9.43 11.84 3.53
C LYS A 45 9.45 13.24 2.89
N ARG A 46 10.36 14.13 3.33
CA ARG A 46 10.42 15.53 2.87
C ARG A 46 11.53 15.79 1.84
N ARG A 47 12.41 14.82 1.58
CA ARG A 47 13.53 14.99 0.64
C ARG A 47 13.03 14.92 -0.80
N VAL A 48 13.05 16.05 -1.51
CA VAL A 48 12.63 16.15 -2.92
C VAL A 48 13.53 15.34 -3.88
N ASN A 49 14.80 15.17 -3.54
CA ASN A 49 15.78 14.46 -4.39
C ASN A 49 16.02 13.01 -3.95
N LEU A 50 15.12 12.44 -3.15
CA LEU A 50 15.22 11.03 -2.78
C LEU A 50 14.80 10.19 -3.99
N SER A 51 15.68 9.30 -4.44
CA SER A 51 15.33 8.36 -5.51
C SER A 51 14.35 7.31 -4.96
N ALA A 52 13.42 6.84 -5.80
CA ALA A 52 12.48 5.79 -5.45
C ALA A 52 13.02 4.38 -5.78
N PRO A 53 12.56 3.32 -5.08
CA PRO A 53 12.83 1.94 -5.46
C PRO A 53 12.34 1.63 -6.89
N ARG A 54 12.98 0.66 -7.56
CA ARG A 54 12.53 0.20 -8.88
C ARG A 54 11.30 -0.69 -8.73
N LEU A 55 10.32 -0.53 -9.62
CA LEU A 55 9.08 -1.32 -9.60
C LEU A 55 9.28 -2.78 -9.99
N ASP A 56 10.33 -3.07 -10.76
CA ASP A 56 10.78 -4.42 -11.15
C ASP A 56 11.84 -4.97 -10.19
N GLY A 57 11.93 -4.43 -8.97
CA GLY A 57 12.81 -4.92 -7.93
C GLY A 57 12.44 -6.34 -7.51
N THR A 58 13.44 -7.19 -7.32
CA THR A 58 13.26 -8.54 -6.76
C THR A 58 13.78 -8.59 -5.32
N GLY A 59 13.15 -9.43 -4.49
CA GLY A 59 13.51 -9.57 -3.07
C GLY A 59 12.67 -8.69 -2.17
N ILE A 60 12.77 -8.90 -0.86
CA ILE A 60 11.76 -8.44 0.09
C ILE A 60 11.59 -6.91 0.17
N GLY A 61 12.67 -6.13 0.00
CA GLY A 61 12.61 -4.67 0.00
C GLY A 61 12.36 -4.04 -1.38
N GLY A 62 12.56 -4.81 -2.46
CA GLY A 62 12.40 -4.32 -3.83
C GLY A 62 11.07 -4.72 -4.47
N ASP A 63 10.45 -5.80 -3.99
CA ASP A 63 9.14 -6.26 -4.47
C ASP A 63 8.01 -5.45 -3.82
N PRO A 64 7.18 -4.74 -4.61
CA PRO A 64 6.07 -3.94 -4.10
C PRO A 64 5.05 -4.76 -3.30
N ASN A 65 4.85 -6.04 -3.63
CA ASN A 65 3.88 -6.89 -2.91
C ASN A 65 4.34 -7.14 -1.48
N SER A 66 5.63 -7.43 -1.29
CA SER A 66 6.22 -7.62 0.04
C SER A 66 6.08 -6.36 0.93
N VAL A 67 6.20 -5.16 0.34
CA VAL A 67 5.98 -3.89 1.05
C VAL A 67 4.50 -3.71 1.39
N ALA A 68 3.59 -4.01 0.46
CA ALA A 68 2.14 -3.96 0.70
C ALA A 68 1.73 -4.93 1.83
N GLU A 69 2.20 -6.19 1.77
CA GLU A 69 1.97 -7.19 2.82
C GLU A 69 2.46 -6.70 4.19
N TYR A 70 3.59 -5.99 4.23
CA TYR A 70 4.13 -5.45 5.48
C TYR A 70 3.26 -4.33 6.07
N LEU A 71 2.75 -3.43 5.21
CA LEU A 71 1.87 -2.32 5.59
C LEU A 71 0.49 -2.83 6.03
N ASP A 72 -0.02 -3.88 5.38
CA ASP A 72 -1.32 -4.50 5.70
C ASP A 72 -1.26 -5.52 6.84
N ASN A 73 -0.09 -5.71 7.47
CA ASN A 73 0.14 -6.72 8.52
C ASN A 73 -0.08 -8.18 8.09
N THR A 74 0.01 -8.47 6.79
CA THR A 74 -0.16 -9.82 6.22
C THR A 74 1.17 -10.51 5.89
N LEU A 75 2.30 -9.78 5.95
CA LEU A 75 3.63 -10.34 5.75
C LEU A 75 3.98 -11.38 6.83
N GLU A 76 4.58 -12.49 6.41
CA GLU A 76 5.05 -13.56 7.29
C GLU A 76 6.02 -13.05 8.37
N GLU A 77 5.84 -13.48 9.63
CA GLU A 77 6.65 -13.02 10.76
C GLU A 77 8.16 -13.28 10.60
N SER A 78 8.54 -14.32 9.85
CA SER A 78 9.94 -14.65 9.55
C SER A 78 10.61 -13.62 8.64
N ARG A 79 9.82 -12.94 7.80
CA ARG A 79 10.23 -11.99 6.76
C ARG A 79 10.27 -10.55 7.27
N ILE A 80 9.50 -10.21 8.31
CA ILE A 80 9.44 -8.87 8.90
C ILE A 80 10.83 -8.30 9.26
N PRO A 81 11.71 -9.01 10.01
CA PRO A 81 12.98 -8.43 10.44
C PRO A 81 13.91 -8.09 9.27
N GLU A 82 13.85 -8.87 8.19
CA GLU A 82 14.66 -8.64 6.99
C GLU A 82 14.22 -7.36 6.27
N LEU A 83 12.92 -7.16 6.11
CA LEU A 83 12.38 -5.95 5.51
C LEU A 83 12.66 -4.70 6.36
N GLU A 84 12.46 -4.79 7.68
CA GLU A 84 12.74 -3.69 8.59
C GLU A 84 14.21 -3.29 8.53
N LYS A 85 15.12 -4.28 8.47
CA LYS A 85 16.55 -4.03 8.31
C LYS A 85 16.85 -3.24 7.04
N ILE A 86 16.29 -3.63 5.89
CA ILE A 86 16.48 -2.91 4.62
C ILE A 86 16.02 -1.46 4.72
N CYS A 87 14.86 -1.23 5.35
CA CYS A 87 14.35 0.12 5.58
C CYS A 87 15.29 0.93 6.48
N LEU A 88 15.83 0.33 7.55
CA LEU A 88 16.75 1.03 8.46
C LEU A 88 18.11 1.33 7.82
N GLU A 89 18.56 0.54 6.85
CA GLU A 89 19.83 0.71 6.13
C GLU A 89 19.73 1.69 4.95
N SER A 90 18.54 1.92 4.39
CA SER A 90 18.35 2.71 3.18
C SER A 90 17.28 3.80 3.34
N GLU A 91 17.69 5.06 3.27
CA GLU A 91 16.74 6.18 3.36
C GLU A 91 15.69 6.18 2.24
N MET A 92 16.04 5.66 1.06
CA MET A 92 15.12 5.46 -0.06
C MET A 92 13.96 4.55 0.35
N HIS A 93 14.26 3.37 0.88
CA HIS A 93 13.24 2.40 1.29
C HIS A 93 12.46 2.89 2.51
N LEU A 94 13.13 3.52 3.48
CA LEU A 94 12.47 4.14 4.62
C LEU A 94 11.48 5.22 4.20
N GLY A 95 11.88 6.08 3.26
CA GLY A 95 11.05 7.16 2.73
C GLY A 95 9.83 6.63 1.98
N GLU A 96 10.01 5.61 1.14
CA GLU A 96 8.93 4.96 0.41
C GLU A 96 7.90 4.37 1.39
N VAL A 97 8.32 3.46 2.28
CA VAL A 97 7.43 2.79 3.24
C VAL A 97 6.72 3.78 4.15
N ALA A 98 7.44 4.78 4.67
CA ALA A 98 6.85 5.79 5.54
C ALA A 98 5.88 6.73 4.79
N SER A 99 6.11 7.00 3.51
CA SER A 99 5.19 7.78 2.68
C SER A 99 3.94 6.99 2.33
N CYS A 100 4.10 5.73 1.94
CA CYS A 100 2.99 4.81 1.67
C CYS A 100 2.10 4.65 2.91
N HIS A 101 2.69 4.41 4.09
CA HIS A 101 1.93 4.31 5.33
C HIS A 101 1.07 5.55 5.59
N THR A 102 1.65 6.76 5.50
CA THR A 102 0.91 8.01 5.69
C THR A 102 -0.17 8.25 4.63
N ILE A 103 0.10 7.89 3.37
CA ILE A 103 -0.92 7.97 2.30
C ILE A 103 -2.09 7.06 2.64
N LEU A 104 -1.82 5.81 3.02
CA LEU A 104 -2.85 4.85 3.42
C LEU A 104 -3.65 5.38 4.62
N THR A 105 -3.00 5.95 5.64
CA THR A 105 -3.69 6.54 6.78
C THR A 105 -4.60 7.70 6.39
N LYS A 106 -4.13 8.61 5.54
CA LYS A 106 -4.89 9.82 5.15
C LYS A 106 -5.99 9.55 4.14
N VAL A 107 -5.78 8.61 3.21
CA VAL A 107 -6.74 8.30 2.15
C VAL A 107 -7.88 7.44 2.68
N VAL A 108 -7.66 6.69 3.77
CA VAL A 108 -8.67 5.83 4.41
C VAL A 108 -9.52 6.58 5.45
N GLU A 109 -9.53 7.93 5.42
CA GLU A 109 -10.37 8.72 6.35
C GLU A 109 -11.85 8.76 5.92
N GLU A 110 -12.15 8.63 4.62
CA GLU A 110 -13.53 8.71 4.13
C GLU A 110 -14.21 7.32 4.08
N PRO A 111 -15.34 7.13 4.77
CA PRO A 111 -16.11 5.91 4.62
C PRO A 111 -16.64 5.82 3.20
N ILE A 112 -16.36 4.70 2.53
CA ILE A 112 -16.87 4.44 1.18
C ILE A 112 -18.39 4.29 1.26
N GLU A 113 -19.14 5.17 0.60
CA GLU A 113 -20.58 5.03 0.47
C GLU A 113 -20.92 3.82 -0.41
N ILE A 114 -21.50 2.79 0.20
CA ILE A 114 -21.98 1.61 -0.51
C ILE A 114 -23.44 1.85 -0.89
N ASN A 115 -23.74 1.82 -2.19
CA ASN A 115 -25.12 1.90 -2.69
C ASN A 115 -25.99 0.77 -2.10
N ASP A 116 -27.18 1.10 -1.60
CA ASP A 116 -28.10 0.14 -0.97
C ASP A 116 -28.42 -1.07 -1.86
N ALA A 117 -28.55 -0.88 -3.18
CA ALA A 117 -28.81 -1.99 -4.11
C ALA A 117 -27.63 -2.98 -4.17
N LEU A 118 -26.39 -2.49 -4.10
CA LEU A 118 -25.20 -3.33 -4.03
C LEU A 118 -25.13 -4.07 -2.69
N ARG A 119 -25.48 -3.39 -1.60
CA ARG A 119 -25.55 -4.00 -0.26
C ARG A 119 -26.56 -5.14 -0.23
N THR A 120 -27.78 -4.92 -0.70
CA THR A 120 -28.83 -5.95 -0.76
C THR A 120 -28.38 -7.14 -1.62
N ARG A 121 -27.75 -6.88 -2.76
CA ARG A 121 -27.25 -7.95 -3.65
C ARG A 121 -26.15 -8.77 -2.98
N LEU A 122 -25.20 -8.13 -2.29
CA LEU A 122 -24.13 -8.82 -1.55
C LEU A 122 -24.70 -9.71 -0.44
N LEU A 123 -25.67 -9.21 0.32
CA LEU A 123 -26.34 -9.99 1.37
C LEU A 123 -27.05 -11.22 0.79
N GLN A 124 -27.79 -11.06 -0.32
CA GLN A 124 -28.45 -12.18 -1.00
C GLN A 124 -27.45 -13.23 -1.51
N LEU A 125 -26.26 -12.83 -1.96
CA LEU A 125 -25.22 -13.77 -2.40
C LEU A 125 -24.61 -14.54 -1.22
N ILE A 126 -24.40 -13.88 -0.07
CA ILE A 126 -23.93 -14.53 1.16
C ILE A 126 -24.98 -15.54 1.64
N ASP A 127 -26.25 -15.14 1.70
CA ASP A 127 -27.35 -16.02 2.11
C ASP A 127 -27.48 -17.24 1.19
N ALA A 128 -27.36 -17.03 -0.13
CA ALA A 128 -27.38 -18.12 -1.10
C ALA A 128 -26.18 -19.08 -0.94
N GLN A 129 -24.99 -18.54 -0.64
CA GLN A 129 -23.78 -19.35 -0.42
C GLN A 129 -23.82 -20.11 0.91
N GLU A 130 -24.47 -19.57 1.94
CA GLU A 130 -24.68 -20.25 3.22
C GLU A 130 -25.74 -21.36 3.11
N LEU A 131 -26.77 -21.18 2.26
CA LEU A 131 -27.74 -22.21 1.91
C LEU A 131 -27.15 -23.32 1.02
N GLU A 132 -26.11 -23.02 0.25
CA GLU A 132 -25.40 -23.98 -0.60
C GLU A 132 -24.22 -24.69 0.09
N SER A 133 -23.95 -24.42 1.38
CA SER A 133 -22.90 -25.12 2.15
C SER A 133 -23.48 -26.23 3.03
N PRO A 134 -23.67 -27.46 2.52
CA PRO A 134 -23.82 -28.62 3.39
C PRO A 134 -22.43 -29.00 3.92
N ALA A 135 -22.38 -29.38 5.19
CA ALA A 135 -21.22 -30.03 5.77
C ALA A 135 -20.73 -31.20 4.88
N GLY A 136 -19.50 -31.10 4.38
CA GLY A 136 -18.73 -32.23 3.84
C GLY A 136 -18.76 -32.43 2.33
N ALA A 137 -17.82 -31.82 1.62
CA ALA A 137 -16.92 -32.48 0.65
C ALA A 137 -16.05 -31.40 -0.03
N VAL A 138 -14.80 -31.28 0.41
CA VAL A 138 -13.76 -30.63 -0.39
C VAL A 138 -13.46 -31.56 -1.57
N SER A 139 -14.24 -31.46 -2.64
CA SER A 139 -13.82 -31.95 -3.95
C SER A 139 -12.94 -30.87 -4.56
N ALA A 140 -11.63 -31.04 -4.41
CA ALA A 140 -10.65 -30.33 -5.21
C ALA A 140 -10.81 -30.76 -6.67
N SER A 141 -11.59 -30.01 -7.44
CA SER A 141 -11.49 -30.05 -8.89
C SER A 141 -10.18 -29.36 -9.31
N PRO A 142 -9.40 -29.95 -10.22
CA PRO A 142 -8.09 -29.43 -10.57
C PRO A 142 -8.21 -28.11 -11.33
N MET A 143 -7.37 -27.16 -10.93
CA MET A 143 -7.14 -25.89 -11.62
C MET A 143 -6.85 -26.16 -13.11
N PRO A 144 -7.56 -25.52 -14.05
CA PRO A 144 -7.16 -25.57 -15.45
C PRO A 144 -5.81 -24.85 -15.55
N GLN A 145 -4.76 -25.60 -15.87
CA GLN A 145 -3.45 -25.07 -16.21
C GLN A 145 -3.49 -24.47 -17.62
N ASP A 146 -4.26 -23.40 -17.80
CA ASP A 146 -4.07 -22.54 -18.95
C ASP A 146 -3.10 -21.44 -18.53
N GLY A 147 -1.85 -21.59 -18.98
CA GLY A 147 -0.81 -20.60 -18.81
C GLY A 147 -1.25 -19.28 -19.43
N VAL A 148 -1.69 -18.34 -18.59
CA VAL A 148 -1.92 -16.96 -18.98
C VAL A 148 -0.55 -16.35 -19.25
N SER A 149 -0.21 -16.26 -20.54
CA SER A 149 0.92 -15.51 -21.05
C SER A 149 0.86 -14.07 -20.52
N ALA A 150 1.98 -13.57 -20.00
CA ALA A 150 2.13 -12.31 -19.26
C ALA A 150 1.87 -11.01 -20.07
N ASN A 151 1.13 -11.08 -21.17
CA ASN A 151 0.88 -9.96 -22.08
C ASN A 151 -0.60 -9.55 -22.20
N THR A 152 -1.50 -10.05 -21.38
CA THR A 152 -2.90 -9.56 -21.37
C THR A 152 -3.01 -8.36 -20.43
N MET A 153 -2.67 -7.19 -20.96
CA MET A 153 -2.97 -5.90 -20.36
C MET A 153 -4.49 -5.82 -20.09
N ALA A 154 -4.87 -5.65 -18.83
CA ALA A 154 -6.26 -5.67 -18.41
C ALA A 154 -7.03 -4.49 -19.02
N ASP A 155 -8.13 -4.80 -19.71
CA ASP A 155 -8.88 -3.95 -20.63
C ASP A 155 -9.78 -2.89 -19.92
N TYR A 156 -9.49 -2.55 -18.66
CA TYR A 156 -10.26 -1.57 -17.88
C TYR A 156 -9.59 -0.18 -17.81
N MET A 157 -8.43 -0.01 -18.45
CA MET A 157 -7.78 1.30 -18.55
C MET A 157 -8.11 1.94 -19.91
N PRO A 158 -8.81 3.09 -19.99
CA PRO A 158 -8.94 3.79 -21.24
C PRO A 158 -7.56 4.28 -21.68
N SER A 159 -7.00 3.66 -22.71
CA SER A 159 -5.74 4.05 -23.29
C SER A 159 -5.88 5.41 -23.99
N ASN A 160 -5.07 6.38 -23.52
CA ASN A 160 -4.62 7.54 -24.28
C ASN A 160 -5.63 8.70 -24.47
N THR A 161 -5.69 9.61 -23.50
CA THR A 161 -6.09 10.99 -23.73
C THR A 161 -4.89 11.78 -24.27
N PRO A 162 -4.94 12.34 -25.49
CA PRO A 162 -3.85 13.18 -25.97
C PRO A 162 -3.80 14.48 -25.14
N PRO A 163 -2.60 15.03 -24.88
CA PRO A 163 -2.47 16.22 -24.06
C PRO A 163 -3.01 17.47 -24.79
N LEU A 164 -3.69 18.34 -24.04
CA LEU A 164 -4.52 19.46 -24.53
C LEU A 164 -3.81 20.49 -25.44
N TRP A 165 -2.48 20.50 -25.47
CA TRP A 165 -1.71 21.39 -26.35
C TRP A 165 -1.79 21.00 -27.83
N ARG A 166 -2.13 19.76 -28.17
CA ARG A 166 -2.38 19.35 -29.57
C ARG A 166 -3.68 19.93 -30.13
N ALA A 167 -4.69 20.17 -29.30
CA ALA A 167 -5.94 20.80 -29.75
C ALA A 167 -5.75 22.29 -30.11
N LEU A 168 -4.80 22.96 -29.46
CA LEU A 168 -4.56 24.38 -29.65
C LEU A 168 -3.77 24.69 -30.94
N VAL A 169 -2.98 23.73 -31.45
CA VAL A 169 -2.19 23.89 -32.69
C VAL A 169 -3.03 23.70 -33.96
N VAL A 170 -4.09 22.89 -33.91
CA VAL A 170 -4.94 22.67 -35.10
C VAL A 170 -5.88 23.85 -35.35
N LEU A 171 -6.30 24.55 -34.29
CA LEU A 171 -7.27 25.65 -34.42
C LEU A 171 -6.65 26.97 -34.92
N THR A 172 -5.32 27.14 -34.81
CA THR A 172 -4.62 28.32 -35.35
C THR A 172 -4.20 28.16 -36.81
N PHE A 173 -4.11 26.94 -37.34
CA PHE A 173 -3.68 26.71 -38.73
C PHE A 173 -4.82 26.78 -39.76
N PHE A 174 -6.09 26.65 -39.34
CA PHE A 174 -7.25 26.76 -40.24
C PHE A 174 -7.81 28.19 -40.39
N ALA A 175 -7.21 29.17 -39.72
CA ALA A 175 -7.61 30.58 -39.81
C ALA A 175 -6.67 31.43 -40.70
N LEU A 176 -5.74 30.82 -41.45
CA LEU A 176 -4.78 31.55 -42.30
C LEU A 176 -4.51 30.90 -43.68
N VAL A 177 -5.56 30.40 -44.33
CA VAL A 177 -5.66 30.21 -45.80
C VAL A 177 -7.04 30.66 -46.23
#